data_AF-A0A924FCV0-F1
#
_entry.id   AF-A0A924FCV0-F1
#
_cell.length_a   1.000
_cell.length_b   1.000
_cell.length_c   1.000
_cell.angle_alpha   90.00
_cell.angle_beta   90.00
_cell.angle_gamma   90.00
#
_symmetry.space_group_name_H-M   'P 1'
#
loop_
_entity.id
_entity.type
_entity.pdbx_description
1 polymer ?
#
loop_
_entity_poly.entity_id
_entity_poly.type
_entity_poly.pdbx_seq_one_letter_code
_entity_poly.pdbx_strand_id
1 'polypeptide(L)'
;MRCLLLLFCVLIGQTVSAQKPPTKETISTLFSLTAVDEQTAAELPARFTVRAVFAKTKWEGNSQPGKSFDLTLKQTDTLYVVATSPGYYESELVMLVDCDTCSAKGYGYAVQLEKATPSADSVFRNLAVNQTFRLDDVYFDQSSYVLRAQSFPQLDKLAKTLQTMPTLKIEIAGHTDNVGDRRLNQALSENRAKIISSYLVRQGIAEDRLRSAGYGDNRPAAPNDSEANKRKNRRVEFVVLAM
;
A
#
# COMPACT_ATOMS: atom_id res chain seq x y z
N MET A 1 94.64 20.63 19.69
CA MET A 1 93.67 19.58 19.28
C MET A 1 92.25 20.11 19.43
N ARG A 2 91.55 20.43 18.34
CA ARG A 2 90.14 20.08 18.10
C ARG A 2 89.71 20.56 16.72
N CYS A 3 89.27 19.57 15.97
CA CYS A 3 88.79 19.57 14.59
C CYS A 3 87.42 20.28 14.53
N LEU A 4 87.18 21.11 13.51
CA LEU A 4 85.83 21.60 13.20
C LEU A 4 85.52 21.29 11.73
N LEU A 5 84.66 20.29 11.55
CA LEU A 5 84.13 19.76 10.30
C LEU A 5 83.27 20.81 9.58
N LEU A 6 83.53 20.99 8.27
CA LEU A 6 82.61 21.62 7.33
C LEU A 6 81.43 20.67 7.04
N LEU A 7 80.20 21.13 7.29
CA LEU A 7 78.97 20.44 6.92
C LEU A 7 78.52 20.91 5.52
N PHE A 8 78.59 20.04 4.53
CA PHE A 8 77.96 20.23 3.22
C PHE A 8 76.47 19.89 3.33
N CYS A 9 75.59 20.88 3.12
CA CYS A 9 74.15 20.67 3.06
C CYS A 9 73.74 20.39 1.60
N VAL A 10 73.44 19.13 1.28
CA VAL A 10 72.94 18.73 -0.04
C VAL A 10 71.42 18.93 -0.06
N LEU A 11 70.95 19.95 -0.78
CA LEU A 11 69.54 20.19 -1.09
C LEU A 11 69.11 19.23 -2.21
N ILE A 12 68.49 18.10 -1.84
CA ILE A 12 67.78 17.23 -2.79
C ILE A 12 66.38 17.83 -3.00
N GLY A 13 66.20 18.54 -4.12
CA GLY A 13 64.88 18.97 -4.56
C GLY A 13 64.07 17.76 -5.02
N GLN A 14 63.14 17.28 -4.19
CA GLN A 14 62.14 16.30 -4.63
C GLN A 14 61.03 17.03 -5.37
N THR A 15 60.91 16.74 -6.67
CA THR A 15 59.78 17.13 -7.49
C THR A 15 58.54 16.36 -7.01
N VAL A 16 57.62 17.06 -6.35
CA VAL A 16 56.28 16.54 -6.05
C VAL A 16 55.55 16.40 -7.38
N SER A 17 55.46 15.16 -7.88
CA SER A 17 54.62 14.83 -9.02
C SER A 17 53.17 15.15 -8.69
N ALA A 18 52.57 16.08 -9.43
CA ALA A 18 51.15 16.39 -9.32
C ALA A 18 50.33 15.16 -9.72
N GLN A 19 49.82 14.42 -8.72
CA GLN A 19 48.86 13.36 -8.97
C GLN A 19 47.60 13.98 -9.57
N LYS A 20 47.26 13.53 -10.79
CA LYS A 20 45.99 13.81 -11.45
C LYS A 20 44.85 13.47 -10.46
N PRO A 21 43.87 14.36 -10.25
CA PRO A 21 42.77 14.07 -9.34
C PRO A 21 42.10 12.76 -9.74
N PRO A 22 41.75 11.88 -8.77
CA PRO A 22 41.12 10.60 -9.06
C PRO A 22 39.86 10.86 -9.88
N THR A 23 39.79 10.25 -11.06
CA THR A 23 38.58 10.24 -11.88
C THR A 23 37.48 9.58 -11.06
N LYS A 24 36.47 10.37 -10.67
CA LYS A 24 35.29 9.89 -9.94
C LYS A 24 34.60 8.83 -10.81
N GLU A 25 34.86 7.56 -10.54
CA GLU A 25 34.23 6.44 -11.25
C GLU A 25 32.72 6.61 -11.16
N THR A 26 32.07 6.64 -12.33
CA THR A 26 30.62 6.74 -12.40
C THR A 26 30.04 5.38 -12.06
N ILE A 27 29.69 5.17 -10.81
CA ILE A 27 29.12 3.91 -10.34
C ILE A 27 27.73 3.75 -10.97
N SER A 28 27.56 2.68 -11.74
CA SER A 28 26.27 2.31 -12.32
C SER A 28 25.82 0.96 -11.76
N THR A 29 24.57 0.86 -11.32
CA THR A 29 23.98 -0.39 -10.82
C THR A 29 22.88 -0.88 -11.70
N LEU A 30 22.99 -2.18 -12.04
CA LEU A 30 21.91 -2.94 -12.64
C LEU A 30 20.84 -3.19 -11.57
N PHE A 31 19.62 -2.76 -11.86
CA PHE A 31 18.46 -2.89 -11.01
C PHE A 31 17.45 -3.81 -11.71
N SER A 32 17.18 -4.95 -11.12
CA SER A 32 16.39 -6.05 -11.69
C SER A 32 15.08 -6.20 -10.94
N LEU A 33 13.97 -6.05 -11.65
CA LEU A 33 12.62 -6.20 -11.12
C LEU A 33 11.99 -7.51 -11.58
N THR A 34 11.39 -8.24 -10.66
CA THR A 34 10.48 -9.36 -10.92
C THR A 34 9.15 -9.12 -10.19
N ALA A 35 8.14 -9.90 -10.54
CA ALA A 35 6.87 -9.92 -9.82
C ALA A 35 6.58 -11.35 -9.35
N VAL A 36 6.00 -11.47 -8.16
CA VAL A 36 5.58 -12.75 -7.59
C VAL A 36 4.18 -12.65 -7.00
N ASP A 37 3.46 -13.76 -6.95
CA ASP A 37 2.20 -13.87 -6.23
C ASP A 37 2.46 -13.78 -4.72
N GLU A 38 1.75 -12.88 -4.03
CA GLU A 38 1.97 -12.57 -2.60
C GLU A 38 1.81 -13.79 -1.68
N GLN A 39 0.94 -14.75 -2.03
CA GLN A 39 0.63 -15.89 -1.17
C GLN A 39 1.52 -17.10 -1.45
N THR A 40 1.77 -17.37 -2.73
CA THR A 40 2.46 -18.57 -3.21
C THR A 40 3.93 -18.33 -3.52
N ALA A 41 4.36 -17.07 -3.58
CA ALA A 41 5.68 -16.63 -4.04
C ALA A 41 6.03 -17.09 -5.47
N ALA A 42 5.04 -17.54 -6.25
CA ALA A 42 5.25 -17.96 -7.63
C ALA A 42 5.55 -16.75 -8.52
N GLU A 43 6.56 -16.85 -9.39
CA GLU A 43 6.90 -15.77 -10.32
C GLU A 43 5.80 -15.52 -11.35
N LEU A 44 5.59 -14.24 -11.69
CA LEU A 44 4.53 -13.78 -12.56
C LEU A 44 5.08 -12.99 -13.76
N PRO A 45 4.43 -13.08 -14.94
CA PRO A 45 4.63 -12.09 -15.99
C PRO A 45 4.10 -10.74 -15.52
N ALA A 46 4.89 -9.66 -15.64
CA ALA A 46 4.44 -8.34 -15.22
C ALA A 46 4.95 -7.23 -16.15
N ARG A 47 4.19 -6.14 -16.25
CA ARG A 47 4.62 -4.87 -16.85
C ARG A 47 4.98 -3.90 -15.73
N PHE A 48 6.13 -3.25 -15.88
CA PHE A 48 6.63 -2.25 -14.95
C PHE A 48 6.63 -0.86 -15.58
N THR A 49 6.34 0.13 -14.74
CA THR A 49 6.65 1.54 -14.97
C THR A 49 7.46 2.04 -13.78
N VAL A 50 8.67 2.55 -14.03
CA VAL A 50 9.57 3.05 -12.99
C VAL A 50 9.88 4.51 -13.24
N ARG A 51 9.68 5.37 -12.25
CA ARG A 51 10.04 6.80 -12.31
C ARG A 51 11.05 7.13 -11.23
N ALA A 52 12.21 7.63 -11.63
CA ALA A 52 13.22 8.19 -10.75
C ALA A 52 12.99 9.68 -10.51
N VAL A 53 13.13 10.13 -9.27
CA VAL A 53 12.90 11.52 -8.88
C VAL A 53 14.07 12.41 -9.29
N PHE A 54 15.28 12.06 -8.88
CA PHE A 54 16.46 12.90 -9.06
C PHE A 54 17.00 12.80 -10.49
N ALA A 55 17.03 11.60 -11.05
CA ALA A 55 17.44 11.38 -12.44
C ALA A 55 16.41 11.91 -13.44
N LYS A 56 15.15 12.13 -13.02
CA LYS A 56 14.02 12.55 -13.85
C LYS A 56 13.79 11.62 -15.06
N THR A 57 14.13 10.34 -14.89
CA THR A 57 14.02 9.32 -15.93
C THR A 57 12.83 8.41 -15.64
N LYS A 58 12.18 7.96 -16.70
CA LYS A 58 11.12 6.95 -16.66
C LYS A 58 11.55 5.74 -17.47
N TRP A 59 11.37 4.55 -16.92
CA TRP A 59 11.56 3.28 -17.63
C TRP A 59 10.25 2.51 -17.68
N GLU A 60 10.03 1.79 -18.77
CA GLU A 60 8.92 0.85 -18.93
C GLU A 60 9.46 -0.45 -19.52
N GLY A 61 8.92 -1.58 -19.06
CA GLY A 61 9.30 -2.88 -19.59
C GLY A 61 8.52 -4.01 -18.95
N ASN A 62 8.91 -5.25 -19.25
CA ASN A 62 8.19 -6.43 -18.79
C ASN A 62 9.16 -7.46 -18.19
N SER A 63 8.72 -8.16 -17.16
CA SER A 63 9.34 -9.39 -16.65
C SER A 63 8.54 -10.63 -17.07
N GLN A 64 9.18 -11.78 -17.02
CA GLN A 64 8.59 -13.10 -17.16
C GLN A 64 9.17 -14.02 -16.07
N PRO A 65 8.53 -15.15 -15.73
CA PRO A 65 9.17 -16.15 -14.89
C PRO A 65 10.56 -16.54 -15.43
N GLY A 66 11.59 -16.43 -14.60
CA GLY A 66 13.00 -16.63 -14.95
C GLY A 66 13.67 -15.45 -15.66
N LYS A 67 12.99 -14.31 -15.89
CA LYS A 67 13.54 -13.14 -16.57
C LYS A 67 13.08 -11.82 -15.94
N SER A 68 14.02 -11.08 -15.38
CA SER A 68 13.78 -9.75 -14.80
C SER A 68 13.58 -8.65 -15.85
N PHE A 69 12.93 -7.58 -15.43
CA PHE A 69 13.02 -6.28 -16.09
C PHE A 69 14.18 -5.49 -15.49
N ASP A 70 15.19 -5.22 -16.31
CA ASP A 70 16.42 -4.58 -15.85
C ASP A 70 16.49 -3.10 -16.29
N LEU A 71 16.92 -2.24 -15.37
CA LEU A 71 17.26 -0.83 -15.62
C LEU A 71 18.60 -0.48 -14.97
N THR A 72 19.21 0.61 -15.39
CA THR A 72 20.49 1.06 -14.82
C THR A 72 20.34 2.39 -14.09
N LEU A 73 20.67 2.39 -12.81
CA LEU A 73 20.79 3.60 -12.00
C LEU A 73 22.24 4.05 -11.96
N LYS A 74 22.46 5.36 -12.06
CA LYS A 74 23.80 5.98 -12.06
C LYS A 74 24.08 6.82 -10.80
N GLN A 75 23.07 6.97 -9.95
CA GLN A 75 23.10 7.80 -8.75
C GLN A 75 21.99 7.36 -7.79
N THR A 76 22.16 7.67 -6.50
CA THR A 76 21.16 7.45 -5.46
C THR A 76 19.84 8.11 -5.88
N ASP A 77 18.74 7.38 -5.79
CA ASP A 77 17.44 7.90 -6.23
C ASP A 77 16.27 7.34 -5.42
N THR A 78 15.14 8.03 -5.53
CA THR A 78 13.84 7.53 -5.10
C THR A 78 13.09 7.02 -6.32
N LEU A 79 12.73 5.75 -6.33
CA LEU A 79 11.99 5.11 -7.42
C LEU A 79 10.52 4.94 -7.04
N TYR A 80 9.64 5.44 -7.90
CA TYR A 80 8.22 5.06 -7.91
C TYR A 80 8.05 3.94 -8.92
N VAL A 81 7.72 2.74 -8.45
CA VAL A 81 7.53 1.56 -9.29
C VAL A 81 6.07 1.15 -9.27
N VAL A 82 5.51 1.02 -10.46
CA VAL A 82 4.18 0.48 -10.71
C VAL A 82 4.34 -0.86 -11.41
N ALA A 83 3.70 -1.90 -10.90
CA ALA A 83 3.74 -3.24 -11.46
C ALA A 83 2.31 -3.74 -11.73
N THR A 84 2.08 -4.30 -12.92
CA THR A 84 0.79 -4.89 -13.32
C THR A 84 0.99 -6.29 -13.87
N SER A 85 0.07 -7.20 -13.54
CA SER A 85 0.04 -8.55 -14.10
C SER A 85 -1.41 -8.98 -14.38
N PRO A 86 -1.70 -9.69 -15.48
CA PRO A 86 -3.06 -10.17 -15.75
C PRO A 86 -3.63 -11.01 -14.61
N GLY A 87 -4.79 -10.61 -14.09
CA GLY A 87 -5.42 -11.31 -12.97
C GLY A 87 -4.85 -10.96 -11.59
N TYR A 88 -4.09 -9.87 -11.46
CA TYR A 88 -3.54 -9.36 -10.20
C TYR A 88 -3.90 -7.89 -9.97
N TYR A 89 -3.76 -7.44 -8.73
CA TYR A 89 -3.85 -6.03 -8.40
C TYR A 89 -2.63 -5.25 -8.89
N GLU A 90 -2.85 -4.02 -9.39
CA GLU A 90 -1.74 -3.10 -9.65
C GLU A 90 -1.08 -2.75 -8.32
N SER A 91 0.25 -2.82 -8.28
CA SER A 91 1.05 -2.53 -7.10
C SER A 91 1.88 -1.28 -7.35
N GLU A 92 1.79 -0.32 -6.44
CA GLU A 92 2.61 0.89 -6.42
C GLU A 92 3.51 0.87 -5.18
N LEU A 93 4.81 1.09 -5.39
CA LEU A 93 5.80 1.10 -4.32
C LEU A 93 6.81 2.22 -4.51
N VAL A 94 7.31 2.75 -3.39
CA VAL A 94 8.35 3.77 -3.36
C VAL A 94 9.61 3.15 -2.75
N MET A 95 10.71 3.14 -3.49
CA MET A 95 12.00 2.64 -3.02
C MET A 95 13.01 3.77 -2.90
N LEU A 96 13.71 3.82 -1.78
CA LEU A 96 14.92 4.61 -1.61
C LEU A 96 16.10 3.72 -2.00
N VAL A 97 16.70 3.97 -3.16
CA VAL A 97 17.82 3.18 -3.67
C VAL A 97 19.09 3.99 -3.49
N ASP A 98 19.89 3.61 -2.49
CA ASP A 98 21.18 4.23 -2.22
C ASP A 98 22.28 3.66 -3.11
N CYS A 99 22.93 4.53 -3.87
CA CYS A 99 24.07 4.17 -4.70
C CYS A 99 25.42 4.09 -3.98
N ASP A 100 25.46 4.37 -2.68
CA ASP A 100 26.64 4.13 -1.85
C ASP A 100 26.82 2.63 -1.54
N THR A 101 25.78 1.81 -1.75
CA THR A 101 25.78 0.33 -1.62
C THR A 101 25.61 -0.40 -2.95
N CYS A 102 25.82 0.30 -4.07
CA CYS A 102 25.91 -0.26 -5.41
C CYS A 102 27.06 -1.27 -5.51
N SER A 103 26.86 -2.46 -4.98
CA SER A 103 27.76 -3.58 -5.19
C SER A 103 27.83 -3.87 -6.68
N ALA A 104 29.00 -4.26 -7.19
CA ALA A 104 29.16 -4.70 -8.57
C ALA A 104 28.22 -5.87 -8.97
N LYS A 105 27.46 -6.43 -8.01
CA LYS A 105 26.57 -7.58 -8.18
C LYS A 105 25.13 -7.21 -8.56
N GLY A 106 24.79 -5.92 -8.67
CA GLY A 106 23.43 -5.47 -9.00
C GLY A 106 22.47 -5.53 -7.80
N TYR A 107 21.26 -5.03 -8.00
CA TYR A 107 20.17 -5.03 -7.01
C TYR A 107 18.93 -5.69 -7.62
N GLY A 108 18.38 -6.70 -6.93
CA GLY A 108 17.16 -7.40 -7.35
C GLY A 108 16.01 -7.16 -6.38
N TYR A 109 14.81 -6.91 -6.89
CA TYR A 109 13.60 -6.78 -6.08
C TYR A 109 12.40 -7.49 -6.72
N ALA A 110 11.73 -8.31 -5.92
CA ALA A 110 10.52 -9.01 -6.31
C ALA A 110 9.29 -8.28 -5.76
N VAL A 111 8.53 -7.65 -6.64
CA VAL A 111 7.27 -6.99 -6.29
C VAL A 111 6.22 -8.05 -5.99
N GLN A 112 5.66 -7.99 -4.78
CA GLN A 112 4.56 -8.85 -4.37
C GLN A 112 3.26 -8.32 -5.00
N LEU A 113 2.57 -9.17 -5.77
CA LEU A 113 1.28 -8.87 -6.37
C LEU A 113 0.18 -9.72 -5.73
N GLU A 114 -0.85 -9.05 -5.24
CA GLU A 114 -2.07 -9.70 -4.73
C GLU A 114 -2.90 -10.19 -5.91
N LYS A 115 -3.34 -11.46 -5.89
CA LYS A 115 -4.18 -12.03 -6.96
C LYS A 115 -5.56 -11.39 -6.96
N ALA A 116 -6.00 -10.91 -8.12
CA ALA A 116 -7.35 -10.39 -8.32
C ALA A 116 -8.35 -11.55 -8.28
N THR A 117 -8.83 -11.86 -7.07
CA THR A 117 -9.91 -12.82 -6.88
C THR A 117 -11.24 -12.13 -7.22
N PRO A 118 -12.09 -12.71 -8.08
CA PRO A 118 -13.38 -12.12 -8.43
C PRO A 118 -14.42 -12.02 -7.30
N SER A 119 -14.07 -12.20 -6.01
CA SER A 119 -15.11 -12.31 -4.97
C SER A 119 -14.84 -11.67 -3.59
N ALA A 120 -13.97 -10.67 -3.43
CA ALA A 120 -14.03 -9.82 -2.22
C ALA A 120 -13.31 -8.46 -2.36
N ASP A 121 -12.18 -8.40 -3.08
CA ASP A 121 -11.28 -7.23 -3.01
C ASP A 121 -11.47 -6.21 -4.15
N SER A 122 -12.44 -6.43 -5.05
CA SER A 122 -12.76 -5.51 -6.14
C SER A 122 -13.50 -4.24 -5.68
N VAL A 123 -14.01 -4.23 -4.44
CA VAL A 123 -14.92 -3.20 -3.95
C VAL A 123 -14.28 -1.81 -3.86
N PHE A 124 -12.97 -1.75 -3.59
CA PHE A 124 -12.24 -0.49 -3.45
C PHE A 124 -11.77 0.11 -4.79
N ARG A 125 -12.05 -0.57 -5.92
CA ARG A 125 -11.63 -0.11 -7.25
C ARG A 125 -12.74 0.69 -7.91
N ASN A 126 -12.38 1.84 -8.50
CA ASN A 126 -13.30 2.74 -9.19
C ASN A 126 -14.45 3.23 -8.30
N LEU A 127 -14.14 3.54 -7.04
CA LEU A 127 -15.10 4.21 -6.15
C LEU A 127 -15.61 5.49 -6.81
N ALA A 128 -16.91 5.70 -6.78
CA ALA A 128 -17.58 6.90 -7.25
C ALA A 128 -18.41 7.52 -6.13
N VAL A 129 -18.54 8.85 -6.13
CA VAL A 129 -19.41 9.55 -5.17
C VAL A 129 -20.84 9.01 -5.27
N ASN A 130 -21.49 8.78 -4.11
CA ASN A 130 -22.79 8.11 -3.93
C ASN A 130 -22.81 6.60 -4.23
N GLN A 131 -21.65 5.97 -4.49
CA GLN A 131 -21.59 4.52 -4.58
C GLN A 131 -21.74 3.89 -3.21
N THR A 132 -22.67 2.93 -3.10
CA THR A 132 -22.81 2.05 -1.95
C THR A 132 -22.06 0.76 -2.21
N PHE A 133 -21.29 0.31 -1.23
CA PHE A 133 -20.60 -0.97 -1.26
C PHE A 133 -20.68 -1.72 0.07
N ARG A 134 -20.33 -3.01 0.05
CA ARG A 134 -20.33 -3.91 1.21
C ARG A 134 -18.99 -4.61 1.30
N LEU A 135 -18.61 -4.93 2.53
CA LEU A 135 -17.46 -5.78 2.78
C LEU A 135 -17.98 -7.19 3.04
N ASP A 136 -17.54 -8.12 2.21
CA ASP A 136 -17.74 -9.55 2.44
C ASP A 136 -16.89 -9.88 3.67
N ASP A 137 -17.51 -10.29 4.79
CA ASP A 137 -16.86 -10.65 6.07
C ASP A 137 -16.83 -9.64 7.23
N VAL A 138 -17.71 -8.64 7.28
CA VAL A 138 -17.93 -7.86 8.52
C VAL A 138 -19.00 -8.51 9.39
N TYR A 139 -18.57 -9.16 10.48
CA TYR A 139 -19.43 -9.98 11.35
C TYR A 139 -19.58 -9.40 12.76
N PHE A 140 -20.79 -9.53 13.29
CA PHE A 140 -21.14 -9.20 14.67
C PHE A 140 -21.67 -10.42 15.41
N ASP A 141 -21.52 -10.44 16.73
CA ASP A 141 -22.25 -11.38 17.56
C ASP A 141 -23.77 -11.12 17.52
N GLN A 142 -24.54 -12.18 17.77
CA GLN A 142 -26.00 -12.11 17.74
C GLN A 142 -26.49 -11.06 18.74
N SER A 143 -27.39 -10.19 18.26
CA SER A 143 -27.94 -9.06 19.04
C SER A 143 -26.87 -8.14 19.65
N SER A 144 -25.68 -8.10 19.05
CA SER A 144 -24.54 -7.34 19.56
C SER A 144 -23.93 -6.45 18.47
N TYR A 145 -23.16 -5.46 18.93
CA TYR A 145 -22.28 -4.61 18.12
C TYR A 145 -20.80 -4.95 18.35
N VAL A 146 -20.49 -6.05 19.03
CA VAL A 146 -19.11 -6.55 19.15
C VAL A 146 -18.69 -7.16 17.81
N LEU A 147 -17.61 -6.62 17.23
CA LEU A 147 -16.99 -7.15 16.01
C LEU A 147 -16.29 -8.47 16.30
N ARG A 148 -16.46 -9.45 15.43
CA ARG A 148 -15.71 -10.70 15.50
C ARG A 148 -14.33 -10.55 14.91
N ALA A 149 -13.38 -11.35 15.40
CA ALA A 149 -11.99 -11.34 14.94
C ALA A 149 -11.84 -11.52 13.42
N GLN A 150 -12.72 -12.32 12.79
CA GLN A 150 -12.72 -12.51 11.33
C GLN A 150 -13.01 -11.24 10.53
N SER A 151 -13.57 -10.19 11.14
CA SER A 151 -13.90 -8.94 10.47
C SER A 151 -12.71 -8.02 10.27
N PHE A 152 -11.69 -8.15 11.12
CA PHE A 152 -10.56 -7.20 11.13
C PHE A 152 -9.76 -7.19 9.82
N PRO A 153 -9.45 -8.34 9.16
CA PRO A 153 -8.74 -8.31 7.88
C PRO A 153 -9.40 -7.43 6.81
N GLN A 154 -10.73 -7.45 6.73
CA GLN A 154 -11.47 -6.62 5.76
C GLN A 154 -11.54 -5.15 6.18
N LEU A 155 -11.67 -4.89 7.49
CA LEU A 155 -11.62 -3.52 8.00
C LEU A 155 -10.21 -2.91 7.87
N ASP A 156 -9.16 -3.73 7.95
CA ASP A 156 -7.77 -3.32 7.69
C ASP A 156 -7.56 -2.96 6.23
N LYS A 157 -8.13 -3.73 5.31
CA LYS A 157 -8.13 -3.39 3.88
C LYS A 157 -8.82 -2.04 3.64
N LEU A 158 -10.01 -1.83 4.21
CA LEU A 158 -10.69 -0.54 4.14
C LEU A 158 -9.84 0.60 4.74
N ALA A 159 -9.19 0.37 5.88
CA ALA A 159 -8.30 1.36 6.49
C ALA A 159 -7.13 1.72 5.57
N LYS A 160 -6.46 0.72 4.98
CA LYS A 160 -5.39 0.94 3.99
C LYS A 160 -5.89 1.76 2.79
N THR A 161 -7.06 1.44 2.24
CA THR A 161 -7.65 2.23 1.14
C THR A 161 -7.91 3.67 1.55
N LEU A 162 -8.45 3.90 2.75
CA LEU A 162 -8.66 5.25 3.25
C LEU A 162 -7.33 6.00 3.48
N GLN A 163 -6.25 5.30 3.85
CA GLN A 163 -4.93 5.90 3.97
C GLN A 163 -4.34 6.28 2.59
N THR A 164 -4.51 5.44 1.57
CA THR A 164 -3.99 5.73 0.21
C THR A 164 -4.82 6.77 -0.53
N MET A 165 -6.09 6.96 -0.16
CA MET A 165 -7.00 7.95 -0.75
C MET A 165 -7.38 9.02 0.29
N PRO A 166 -6.53 10.03 0.59
CA PRO A 166 -6.73 10.95 1.71
C PRO A 166 -7.99 11.83 1.60
N THR A 167 -8.50 12.04 0.38
CA THR A 167 -9.71 12.81 0.10
C THR A 167 -11.00 12.00 0.18
N LEU A 168 -10.90 10.66 0.20
CA LEU A 168 -12.05 9.77 0.30
C LEU A 168 -12.75 9.96 1.66
N LYS A 169 -14.04 10.31 1.61
CA LYS A 169 -14.94 10.35 2.77
C LYS A 169 -16.04 9.32 2.61
N ILE A 170 -16.36 8.60 3.68
CA ILE A 170 -17.36 7.53 3.65
C ILE A 170 -18.40 7.66 4.75
N GLU A 171 -19.62 7.20 4.48
CA GLU A 171 -20.59 6.83 5.50
C GLU A 171 -20.49 5.33 5.79
N ILE A 172 -20.62 4.97 7.06
CA ILE A 172 -20.80 3.61 7.56
C ILE A 172 -22.27 3.51 8.00
N ALA A 173 -23.05 2.74 7.27
CA ALA A 173 -24.50 2.61 7.42
C ALA A 173 -24.86 1.27 8.07
N GLY A 174 -25.34 1.30 9.31
CA GLY A 174 -25.82 0.11 10.03
C GLY A 174 -27.30 -0.16 9.77
N HIS A 175 -27.66 -1.44 9.61
CA HIS A 175 -29.04 -1.88 9.39
C HIS A 175 -29.39 -3.12 10.23
N THR A 176 -30.67 -3.24 10.59
CA THR A 176 -31.26 -4.42 11.23
C THR A 176 -32.37 -5.01 10.35
N ASP A 177 -32.86 -6.19 10.73
CA ASP A 177 -34.20 -6.63 10.31
C ASP A 177 -35.28 -5.95 11.17
N ASN A 178 -36.55 -6.28 10.92
CA ASN A 178 -37.70 -5.72 11.62
C ASN A 178 -38.12 -6.50 12.89
N VAL A 179 -37.28 -7.42 13.38
CA VAL A 179 -37.63 -8.24 14.55
C VAL A 179 -37.19 -7.53 15.82
N GLY A 180 -38.10 -7.47 16.81
CA GLY A 180 -37.83 -6.86 18.11
C GLY A 180 -38.23 -5.40 18.20
N ASP A 181 -37.80 -4.73 19.27
CA ASP A 181 -38.14 -3.33 19.53
C ASP A 181 -37.39 -2.39 18.58
N ARG A 182 -38.13 -1.47 17.95
CA ARG A 182 -37.61 -0.54 16.95
C ARG A 182 -36.58 0.43 17.53
N ARG A 183 -36.74 0.90 18.78
CA ARG A 183 -35.72 1.76 19.42
C ARG A 183 -34.45 0.98 19.70
N LEU A 184 -34.56 -0.27 20.14
CA LEU A 184 -33.38 -1.12 20.37
C LEU A 184 -32.66 -1.43 19.05
N ASN A 185 -33.40 -1.71 17.97
CA ASN A 185 -32.83 -1.93 16.65
C ASN A 185 -32.15 -0.68 16.07
N GLN A 186 -32.74 0.49 16.28
CA GLN A 186 -32.11 1.76 15.94
C GLN A 186 -30.77 1.93 16.67
N ALA A 187 -30.77 1.80 18.00
CA ALA A 187 -29.55 1.89 18.80
C ALA A 187 -28.50 0.83 18.44
N LEU A 188 -28.92 -0.40 18.13
CA LEU A 188 -28.02 -1.47 17.69
C LEU A 188 -27.34 -1.12 16.37
N SER A 189 -28.10 -0.62 15.40
CA SER A 189 -27.57 -0.23 14.09
C SER A 189 -26.57 0.93 14.20
N GLU A 190 -26.85 1.92 15.05
CA GLU A 190 -25.97 3.06 15.32
C GLU A 190 -24.66 2.60 15.96
N ASN A 191 -24.73 1.72 16.97
CA ASN A 191 -23.54 1.21 17.64
C ASN A 191 -22.67 0.34 16.73
N ARG A 192 -23.26 -0.43 15.80
CA ARG A 192 -22.53 -1.19 14.78
C ARG A 192 -21.76 -0.28 13.83
N ALA A 193 -22.37 0.82 13.38
CA ALA A 193 -21.65 1.81 12.57
C ALA A 193 -20.54 2.50 13.38
N LYS A 194 -20.84 2.87 14.64
CA LYS A 194 -19.91 3.56 15.53
C LYS A 194 -18.67 2.73 15.88
N ILE A 195 -18.82 1.43 16.14
CA ILE A 195 -17.66 0.58 16.49
C ILE A 195 -16.69 0.42 15.32
N ILE A 196 -17.21 0.32 14.09
CA ILE A 196 -16.40 0.29 12.86
C ILE A 196 -15.71 1.63 12.67
N SER A 197 -16.43 2.75 12.83
CA SER A 197 -15.83 4.09 12.76
C SER A 197 -14.70 4.24 13.78
N SER A 198 -14.95 3.82 15.03
CA SER A 198 -13.95 3.87 16.10
C SER A 198 -12.74 2.98 15.79
N TYR A 199 -12.95 1.84 15.12
CA TYR A 199 -11.87 1.00 14.64
C TYR A 199 -11.00 1.72 13.62
N LEU A 200 -11.61 2.31 12.59
CA LEU A 200 -10.90 3.03 11.54
C LEU A 200 -10.14 4.25 12.08
N VAL A 201 -10.70 4.97 13.06
CA VAL A 201 -10.00 6.05 13.76
C VAL A 201 -8.74 5.54 14.47
N ARG A 202 -8.82 4.38 15.14
CA ARG A 202 -7.63 3.75 15.77
C ARG A 202 -6.58 3.32 14.74
N GLN A 203 -6.98 3.02 13.51
CA GLN A 203 -6.08 2.76 12.38
C GLN A 203 -5.53 4.05 11.72
N GLY A 204 -5.79 5.22 12.32
CA GLY A 204 -5.22 6.50 11.88
C GLY A 204 -6.06 7.26 10.85
N ILE A 205 -7.32 6.88 10.62
CA ILE A 205 -8.22 7.65 9.74
C ILE A 205 -8.80 8.83 10.51
N ALA A 206 -8.73 10.03 9.92
CA ALA A 206 -9.31 11.22 10.52
C ALA A 206 -10.84 11.11 10.67
N GLU A 207 -11.37 11.54 11.82
CA GLU A 207 -12.80 11.41 12.15
C GLU A 207 -13.71 12.18 11.18
N ASP A 208 -13.27 13.31 10.64
CA ASP A 208 -14.01 14.14 9.68
C ASP A 208 -14.17 13.50 8.28
N ARG A 209 -13.55 12.34 8.07
CA ARG A 209 -13.68 11.51 6.87
C ARG A 209 -14.70 10.38 7.04
N LEU A 210 -15.20 10.18 8.25
CA LEU A 210 -16.07 9.06 8.61
C LEU A 210 -17.41 9.58 9.14
N ARG A 211 -18.51 9.20 8.50
CA ARG A 211 -19.86 9.42 9.01
C ARG A 211 -20.45 8.08 9.46
N SER A 212 -20.75 7.89 10.74
CA SER A 212 -21.49 6.71 11.19
C SER A 212 -22.98 7.02 11.29
N ALA A 213 -23.83 6.19 10.69
CA ALA A 213 -25.29 6.32 10.78
C ALA A 213 -25.94 4.94 11.00
N GLY A 214 -26.91 4.88 11.90
CA GLY A 214 -27.79 3.72 12.05
C GLY A 214 -29.15 3.99 11.44
N TYR A 215 -29.67 3.03 10.69
CA TYR A 215 -30.98 3.15 10.03
C TYR A 215 -32.03 2.19 10.59
N GLY A 216 -31.66 1.34 11.55
CA GLY A 216 -32.51 0.27 12.05
C GLY A 216 -33.10 -0.55 10.91
N ASP A 217 -34.42 -0.73 10.94
CA ASP A 217 -35.20 -1.46 9.95
C ASP A 217 -35.78 -0.58 8.82
N ASN A 218 -35.47 0.73 8.80
CA ASN A 218 -36.10 1.70 7.89
C ASN A 218 -35.63 1.60 6.44
N ARG A 219 -34.52 0.90 6.18
CA ARG A 219 -33.92 0.75 4.83
C ARG A 219 -33.62 -0.73 4.54
N PRO A 220 -34.66 -1.56 4.35
CA PRO A 220 -34.47 -2.98 4.07
C PRO A 220 -33.86 -3.19 2.68
N ALA A 221 -32.88 -4.09 2.58
CA ALA A 221 -32.34 -4.57 1.31
C ALA A 221 -33.19 -5.69 0.69
N ALA A 222 -34.04 -6.34 1.49
CA ALA A 222 -34.99 -7.36 1.06
C ALA A 222 -36.25 -7.34 1.97
N PRO A 223 -37.39 -7.88 1.52
CA PRO A 223 -38.59 -8.00 2.35
C PRO A 223 -38.32 -8.74 3.66
N ASN A 224 -38.94 -8.36 4.77
CA ASN A 224 -38.72 -9.02 6.07
C ASN A 224 -39.61 -10.29 6.27
N ASP A 225 -39.90 -10.99 5.19
CA ASP A 225 -40.85 -12.11 5.12
C ASP A 225 -40.25 -13.49 5.43
N SER A 226 -38.92 -13.62 5.37
CA SER A 226 -38.20 -14.87 5.52
C SER A 226 -36.88 -14.67 6.24
N GLU A 227 -36.38 -15.70 6.93
CA GLU A 227 -35.09 -15.61 7.62
C GLU A 227 -33.93 -15.34 6.64
N ALA A 228 -33.99 -15.90 5.42
CA ALA A 228 -33.03 -15.64 4.37
C ALA A 228 -32.97 -14.15 3.98
N ASN A 229 -34.13 -13.48 3.91
CA ASN A 229 -34.17 -12.04 3.61
C ASN A 229 -33.80 -11.18 4.82
N LYS A 230 -34.20 -11.56 6.04
CA LYS A 230 -33.77 -10.88 7.28
C LYS A 230 -32.25 -10.89 7.45
N ARG A 231 -31.58 -11.99 7.10
CA ARG A 231 -30.11 -12.07 7.04
C ARG A 231 -29.51 -11.02 6.10
N LYS A 232 -30.15 -10.72 4.97
CA LYS A 232 -29.69 -9.66 4.05
C LYS A 232 -29.85 -8.27 4.67
N ASN A 233 -30.89 -8.06 5.49
CA ASN A 233 -31.17 -6.78 6.16
C ASN A 233 -30.26 -6.50 7.36
N ARG A 234 -29.81 -7.54 8.08
CA ARG A 234 -28.80 -7.43 9.14
C ARG A 234 -27.41 -7.23 8.54
N ARG A 235 -27.09 -5.98 8.20
CA ARG A 235 -25.89 -5.64 7.43
C ARG A 235 -25.26 -4.32 7.85
N VAL A 236 -24.03 -4.11 7.39
CA VAL A 236 -23.39 -2.80 7.30
C VAL A 236 -23.08 -2.53 5.84
N GLU A 237 -23.33 -1.30 5.42
CA GLU A 237 -22.99 -0.78 4.10
C GLU A 237 -22.05 0.42 4.26
N PHE A 238 -21.31 0.71 3.21
CA PHE A 238 -20.43 1.86 3.13
C PHE A 238 -20.84 2.70 1.93
N VAL A 239 -20.92 4.02 2.09
CA VAL A 239 -21.31 4.93 1.02
C VAL A 239 -20.22 5.96 0.81
N VAL A 240 -19.77 6.13 -0.43
CA VAL A 240 -18.80 7.18 -0.77
C VAL A 240 -19.49 8.54 -0.73
N LEU A 241 -19.04 9.43 0.15
CA LEU A 241 -19.60 10.78 0.32
C LEU A 241 -18.85 11.81 -0.51
N ALA A 242 -17.52 11.67 -0.62
CA ALA A 242 -16.65 12.57 -1.36
C ALA A 242 -15.34 11.87 -1.72
N MET A 243 -14.62 12.40 -2.70
CA MET A 243 -13.32 11.97 -3.18
C MET A 243 -12.48 13.17 -3.58
#